data_AF-A0A1C7AD15-F1
#
_entry.id   AF-A0A1C7AD15-F1
#
_cell.length_a   1.000
_cell.length_b   1.000
_cell.length_c   1.000
_cell.angle_alpha   90.00
_cell.angle_beta   90.00
_cell.angle_gamma   90.00
#
_symmetry.space_group_name_H-M   'P 1'
#
loop_
_entity.id
_entity.type
_entity.pdbx_description
1 polymer ?
#
loop_
_entity_poly.entity_id
_entity_poly.type
_entity_poly.pdbx_seq_one_letter_code
_entity_poly.pdbx_strand_id
1 'polypeptide(L)' 'MVREEVAGSTRTLQWKCVESRIDSKRLYYGRFILSPLMKGQADTIGIAMRRALLGEIEGTCITRAKSEKVPHDC' A
#
# COMPACT_ATOMS: atom_id res chain seq x y z
N MET A 1 17.88 28.60 14.02
CA MET A 1 17.23 27.40 13.47
C MET A 1 18.32 26.53 12.85
N VAL A 2 18.76 25.51 13.60
CA VAL A 2 19.92 24.67 13.23
C VAL A 2 19.55 23.87 11.98
N ARG A 3 20.36 24.02 10.93
CA ARG A 3 20.32 23.15 9.76
C ARG A 3 20.99 21.85 10.17
N GLU A 4 20.21 20.80 10.43
CA GLU A 4 20.76 19.45 10.49
C GLU A 4 21.23 19.10 9.08
N GLU A 5 22.54 19.16 8.86
CA GLU A 5 23.17 18.45 7.76
C GLU A 5 23.00 16.95 8.00
N VAL A 6 21.97 16.38 7.39
CA VAL A 6 21.83 14.93 7.33
C VAL A 6 22.89 14.45 6.36
N ALA A 7 24.04 14.03 6.90
CA ALA A 7 25.01 13.24 6.17
C ALA A 7 24.26 12.11 5.45
N GLY A 8 24.22 12.18 4.12
CA GLY A 8 23.48 11.23 3.28
C GLY A 8 23.87 9.81 3.70
N SER A 9 22.89 9.05 4.20
CA SER A 9 23.13 7.72 4.73
C SER A 9 23.70 6.84 3.61
N THR A 10 25.00 6.57 3.63
CA THR A 10 25.74 5.64 2.77
C THR A 10 25.37 4.16 3.01
N ARG A 11 24.40 3.91 3.90
CA ARG A 11 23.92 2.56 4.22
C ARG A 11 23.00 2.05 3.11
N THR A 12 23.20 0.78 2.75
CA THR A 12 22.35 0.05 1.80
C THR A 12 20.88 0.12 2.22
N LEU A 13 20.00 0.41 1.27
CA LEU A 13 18.56 0.39 1.47
C LEU A 13 18.11 -1.03 1.82
N GLN A 14 17.40 -1.17 2.95
CA GLN A 14 16.89 -2.44 3.45
C GLN A 14 15.37 -2.39 3.55
N TRP A 15 14.74 -3.53 3.29
CA TRP A 15 13.32 -3.74 3.54
C TRP A 15 13.14 -4.95 4.43
N LYS A 16 12.09 -4.91 5.26
CA LYS A 16 11.77 -6.01 6.17
C LYS A 16 10.26 -6.18 6.27
N CYS A 17 9.78 -7.41 6.15
CA CYS A 17 8.45 -7.79 6.58
C CYS A 17 8.42 -7.85 8.11
N VAL A 18 7.60 -7.01 8.73
CA VAL A 18 7.44 -6.96 10.19
C VAL A 18 6.35 -7.91 10.63
N GLU A 19 5.28 -7.98 9.85
CA GLU A 19 4.12 -8.79 10.15
C GLU A 19 3.47 -9.20 8.82
N SER A 20 3.11 -10.46 8.72
CA SER A 20 2.25 -10.98 7.65
C SER A 20 1.33 -11.98 8.30
N ARG A 21 0.02 -11.74 8.18
CA ARG A 21 -1.01 -12.59 8.78
C ARG A 21 -2.18 -12.75 7.84
N ILE A 22 -2.81 -13.90 7.95
CA ILE A 22 -4.03 -14.26 7.23
C ILE A 22 -5.11 -14.40 8.30
N ASP A 23 -5.92 -13.35 8.45
CA ASP A 23 -6.98 -13.34 9.47
C ASP A 23 -8.19 -14.17 8.99
N SER A 24 -8.42 -14.24 7.67
CA SER A 24 -9.40 -15.15 7.06
C SER A 24 -9.08 -15.42 5.60
N LYS A 25 -9.84 -16.32 4.94
CA LYS A 25 -9.74 -16.58 3.49
C LYS A 25 -9.84 -15.33 2.61
N ARG A 26 -10.38 -14.23 3.12
CA ARG A 26 -10.57 -12.97 2.39
C ARG A 26 -9.83 -11.79 3.02
N LEU A 27 -9.13 -11.98 4.14
CA LEU A 27 -8.47 -10.91 4.87
C LEU A 27 -7.01 -11.23 5.09
N TYR A 28 -6.18 -10.57 4.29
CA TYR A 28 -4.73 -10.67 4.29
C TYR A 28 -4.16 -9.34 4.78
N TYR A 29 -3.32 -9.37 5.81
CA TYR A 29 -2.69 -8.18 6.36
C TYR A 29 -1.17 -8.33 6.33
N GLY A 30 -0.49 -7.29 5.83
CA GLY A 30 0.96 -7.22 5.77
C GLY A 30 1.46 -5.86 6.22
N ARG A 31 2.55 -5.85 6.98
CA ARG A 31 3.23 -4.64 7.47
C ARG A 31 4.72 -4.75 7.17
N PHE A 32 5.24 -3.76 6.46
CA PHE A 32 6.62 -3.72 5.98
C PHE A 32 7.29 -2.41 6.42
N ILE A 33 8.61 -2.47 6.61
CA ILE A 33 9.47 -1.31 6.88
C ILE A 33 10.50 -1.21 5.77
N LEU A 34 10.75 0.02 5.31
CA LEU A 34 11.79 0.37 4.33
C LEU A 34 12.69 1.43 4.95
N SER A 35 13.99 1.17 5.03
CA SER A 35 14.95 2.08 5.64
C SER A 35 16.40 1.78 5.21
N PRO A 36 17.32 2.77 5.23
CA PRO A 36 17.08 4.18 5.48
C PRO A 36 16.53 4.89 4.23
N LEU A 37 15.79 5.97 4.44
CA LEU A 37 15.30 6.86 3.38
C LEU A 37 15.74 8.30 3.68
N MET A 38 16.05 9.05 2.64
CA MET A 38 16.30 10.48 2.75
C MET A 38 14.99 11.23 3.02
N LYS A 39 15.10 12.42 3.59
CA LYS A 39 13.95 13.30 3.84
C LYS A 39 13.14 13.50 2.55
N GLY A 40 11.83 13.22 2.61
CA GLY A 40 10.90 13.34 1.48
C GLY A 40 10.84 12.12 0.53
N GLN A 41 11.83 11.21 0.55
CA GLN A 41 11.75 9.99 -0.29
C GLN A 41 10.62 9.06 0.16
N ALA A 42 10.40 8.96 1.47
CA ALA A 42 9.31 8.15 2.03
C ALA A 42 7.95 8.63 1.54
N ASP A 43 7.74 9.94 1.40
CA ASP A 43 6.49 10.51 0.91
C ASP A 43 6.28 10.16 -0.56
N THR A 44 7.31 10.33 -1.39
CA THR A 44 7.25 9.97 -2.82
C THR A 44 6.94 8.48 -3.02
N ILE A 45 7.64 7.60 -2.31
CA ILE A 45 7.43 6.15 -2.39
C ILE A 45 6.04 5.79 -1.86
N GLY A 46 5.64 6.33 -0.70
CA GLY A 46 4.34 6.07 -0.10
C GLY A 46 3.18 6.51 -0.98
N ILE A 47 3.27 7.69 -1.59
CA ILE A 47 2.25 8.20 -2.53
C ILE A 47 2.19 7.32 -3.78
N ALA A 48 3.35 6.97 -4.37
CA ALA A 48 3.40 6.11 -5.54
C ALA A 48 2.79 4.74 -5.28
N MET A 49 3.19 4.07 -4.18
CA MET A 49 2.63 2.78 -3.79
C MET A 49 1.14 2.87 -3.51
N ARG A 50 0.66 3.89 -2.77
CA ARG A 50 -0.77 4.07 -2.50
C ARG A 50 -1.58 4.19 -3.80
N ARG A 51 -1.09 4.96 -4.78
CA ARG A 51 -1.77 5.15 -6.07
C ARG A 51 -1.79 3.86 -6.89
N ALA A 52 -0.65 3.19 -7.02
CA ALA A 52 -0.55 1.95 -7.78
C ALA A 52 -1.42 0.84 -7.16
N LEU A 53 -1.35 0.65 -5.84
CA LEU A 53 -2.11 -0.40 -5.14
C LEU A 53 -3.63 -0.22 -5.24
N LEU A 54 -4.12 1.04 -5.25
CA LEU A 54 -5.56 1.32 -5.30
C LEU A 54 -6.12 1.49 -6.71
N GLY A 55 -5.28 1.85 -7.69
CA GLY A 55 -5.73 2.24 -9.02
C GLY A 55 -5.26 1.34 -10.15
N GLU A 56 -4.13 0.66 -10.00
CA GLU A 56 -3.46 -0.06 -11.09
C GLU A 56 -3.47 -1.58 -10.89
N ILE A 57 -3.81 -2.07 -9.70
CA ILE A 57 -3.94 -3.50 -9.45
C ILE A 57 -5.20 -4.02 -10.14
N GLU A 58 -4.99 -4.95 -11.07
CA GLU A 58 -6.06 -5.73 -11.67
C GLU A 58 -6.74 -6.62 -10.62
N GLY A 59 -8.06 -6.67 -10.68
CA GLY A 59 -8.88 -7.48 -9.79
C GLY A 59 -10.20 -7.85 -10.44
N THR A 60 -10.84 -8.89 -9.92
CA THR A 60 -12.19 -9.26 -10.34
C THR A 60 -13.20 -8.53 -9.45
N CYS A 61 -14.10 -7.76 -10.06
CA CYS A 61 -15.20 -7.09 -9.38
C CYS A 61 -16.55 -7.56 -9.93
N ILE A 62 -17.58 -7.52 -9.10
CA ILE A 62 -18.95 -7.73 -9.54
C ILE A 62 -19.41 -6.43 -10.21
N THR A 63 -19.58 -6.44 -11.52
CA THR A 63 -20.03 -5.27 -12.30
C THR A 63 -21.55 -5.22 -12.48
N ARG A 64 -22.23 -6.36 -12.33
CA ARG A 64 -23.68 -6.48 -12.44
C ARG A 64 -24.20 -7.64 -11.61
N ALA A 65 -25.33 -7.43 -10.95
CA ALA A 65 -26.15 -8.48 -10.36
C ALA A 65 -27.59 -8.34 -10.92
N LYS A 66 -28.31 -9.45 -11.05
CA LYS A 66 -29.73 -9.46 -11.42
C LYS A 66 -30.45 -10.49 -10.55
N SER A 67 -31.48 -10.06 -9.84
CA SER A 67 -32.38 -10.92 -9.07
C SER A 67 -33.66 -11.18 -9.86
N GLU A 68 -34.15 -12.42 -9.86
CA GLU A 68 -35.31 -12.83 -10.67
C GLU A 68 -36.65 -12.28 -10.13
N LYS A 69 -36.72 -11.98 -8.83
CA LYS A 69 -37.95 -11.57 -8.14
C LYS A 69 -38.00 -10.10 -7.74
N VAL A 70 -36.99 -9.31 -8.08
CA VAL A 70 -36.95 -7.87 -7.79
C VAL A 70 -36.93 -7.14 -9.13
N PRO A 71 -38.05 -6.51 -9.54
CA PRO A 71 -38.18 -5.93 -10.87
C PRO A 71 -37.31 -4.68 -11.07
N HIS A 72 -36.94 -3.98 -10.00
CA HIS A 72 -36.05 -2.82 -10.03
C HIS A 72 -35.16 -2.79 -8.80
N ASP A 73 -33.85 -2.74 -9.02
CA ASP A 73 -32.82 -2.45 -8.00
C ASP A 73 -32.39 -0.96 -8.06
N CYS A 74 -33.29 -0.05 -8.46
CA CYS A 74 -33.04 1.40 -8.48
C CYS A 74 -33.58 2.07 -7.21
#